data_AF-A0A2V8L5U5-F1
#
_entry.id   AF-A0A2V8L5U5-F1
#
_cell.length_a   1.000
_cell.length_b   1.000
_cell.length_c   1.000
_cell.angle_alpha   90.00
_cell.angle_beta   90.00
_cell.angle_gamma   90.00
#
_symmetry.space_group_name_H-M   'P 1'
#
loop_
_entity.id
_entity.type
_entity.pdbx_description
1 polymer ?
#
loop_
_entity_poly.entity_id
_entity_poly.type
_entity_poly.pdbx_seq_one_letter_code
_entity_poly.pdbx_strand_id
1 'polypeptide(L)'
;MGRIARKIRRELERALRQKTASFEAFRRGKERAETIKSLGQLIREGIDPLHALYANTTNLAGLFMEDLVDLPFLDRRVCAFIEQVQDDYQAGYPPMSPITVSFYMHWLLYDVRFGADRETIGEWLLGVSDLMKFHYVQVEALRNLCNSRIGIFEARPRDKGRYGLRELITGREVVAVIPSGYNNSHAALMLTRVAPPLNGVDGYHVSITTPYMLLGTTEHHSRTGGTAPPPSEVWSGRPILAGVHIQGLCEFPR
;
A
#
# COMPACT_ATOMS: atom_id res chain seq x y z
N MET A 1 3.53 -14.86 13.44
CA MET A 1 2.10 -14.54 13.45
C MET A 1 1.73 -14.11 14.86
N GLY A 2 1.30 -12.86 15.06
CA GLY A 2 1.04 -12.31 16.39
C GLY A 2 -0.35 -12.70 16.92
N ARG A 3 -0.76 -12.05 18.00
CA ARG A 3 -1.98 -12.34 18.76
C ARG A 3 -3.25 -12.08 17.96
N ILE A 4 -3.34 -10.98 17.22
CA ILE A 4 -4.56 -10.59 16.50
C ILE A 4 -4.75 -11.53 15.31
N ALA A 5 -3.71 -11.75 14.50
CA ALA A 5 -3.77 -12.70 13.39
C ALA A 5 -4.13 -14.13 13.87
N ARG A 6 -3.59 -14.58 15.01
CA ARG A 6 -3.96 -15.87 15.61
C ARG A 6 -5.42 -15.94 16.03
N LYS A 7 -6.00 -14.83 16.51
CA LYS A 7 -7.41 -14.77 16.88
C LYS A 7 -8.30 -14.83 15.65
N ILE A 8 -7.96 -14.05 14.61
CA ILE A 8 -8.66 -14.08 13.32
C ILE A 8 -8.63 -15.48 12.71
N ARG A 9 -7.46 -16.13 12.68
CA ARG A 9 -7.32 -17.49 12.16
C ARG A 9 -8.21 -18.49 12.90
N ARG A 10 -8.26 -18.45 14.23
CA ARG A 10 -9.11 -19.35 15.03
C ARG A 10 -10.59 -19.18 14.70
N GLU A 11 -11.06 -17.95 14.57
CA GLU A 11 -12.46 -17.67 14.26
C GLU A 11 -12.81 -18.11 12.82
N LEU A 12 -11.90 -17.91 11.87
CA LEU A 12 -12.07 -18.40 10.51
C LEU A 12 -12.08 -19.94 10.45
N GLU A 13 -11.16 -20.62 11.14
CA GLU A 13 -11.15 -22.08 11.25
C GLU A 13 -12.45 -22.60 11.89
N ARG A 14 -12.95 -21.92 12.93
CA ARG A 14 -14.22 -22.26 13.58
C ARG A 14 -15.39 -22.13 12.60
N ALA A 15 -15.48 -21.02 11.87
CA ALA A 15 -16.52 -20.79 10.89
C ALA A 15 -16.49 -21.86 9.77
N LEU A 16 -15.29 -22.19 9.26
CA LEU A 16 -15.12 -23.23 8.24
C LEU A 16 -15.52 -24.63 8.74
N ARG A 17 -15.25 -24.96 10.01
CA ARG A 17 -15.62 -26.26 10.61
C ARG A 17 -17.10 -26.40 10.89
N GLN A 18 -17.79 -25.30 11.21
CA GLN A 18 -19.18 -25.35 11.65
C GLN A 18 -20.15 -25.82 10.55
N LYS A 19 -19.75 -25.94 9.27
CA LYS A 19 -20.56 -26.39 8.11
C LYS A 19 -21.87 -25.62 7.86
N THR A 20 -22.30 -24.78 8.80
CA THR A 20 -23.49 -23.93 8.80
C THR A 20 -23.11 -22.45 8.75
N ALA A 21 -21.84 -22.09 8.53
CA ALA A 21 -21.49 -20.73 8.11
C ALA A 21 -22.39 -20.40 6.92
N SER A 22 -23.31 -19.46 7.16
CA SER A 22 -24.48 -19.24 6.31
C SER A 22 -24.04 -19.23 4.86
N PHE A 23 -24.67 -20.07 4.03
CA PHE A 23 -24.44 -20.12 2.59
C PHE A 23 -24.45 -18.70 1.98
N GLU A 24 -25.19 -17.79 2.61
CA GLU A 24 -25.28 -16.38 2.29
C GLU A 24 -24.02 -15.56 2.64
N ALA A 25 -23.34 -15.83 3.76
CA ALA A 25 -22.07 -15.17 4.10
C ALA A 25 -20.96 -15.59 3.13
N PHE A 26 -20.88 -16.87 2.79
CA PHE A 26 -19.93 -17.37 1.79
C PHE A 26 -20.24 -16.86 0.38
N ARG A 27 -21.52 -16.81 0.00
CA ARG A 27 -21.97 -16.23 -1.27
C ARG A 27 -21.64 -14.74 -1.36
N ARG A 28 -21.93 -13.95 -0.31
CA ARG A 28 -21.58 -12.51 -0.26
C ARG A 28 -20.08 -12.26 -0.37
N GLY A 29 -19.25 -13.06 0.33
CA GLY A 29 -17.80 -12.96 0.20
C GLY A 29 -17.31 -13.28 -1.22
N LYS A 30 -17.91 -14.29 -1.87
CA LYS A 30 -17.60 -14.64 -3.27
C LYS A 30 -18.03 -13.53 -4.25
N GLU A 31 -19.25 -13.02 -4.11
CA GLU A 31 -19.78 -11.94 -4.95
C GLU A 31 -18.94 -10.65 -4.82
N ARG A 32 -18.52 -10.31 -3.59
CA ARG A 32 -17.59 -9.20 -3.35
C ARG A 32 -16.24 -9.45 -4.00
N ALA A 33 -15.66 -10.64 -3.88
CA ALA A 33 -14.39 -10.97 -4.52
C ALA A 33 -14.46 -10.88 -6.05
N GLU A 34 -15.61 -11.18 -6.67
CA GLU A 34 -15.85 -11.04 -8.11
C GLU A 34 -15.87 -9.57 -8.58
N THR A 35 -16.05 -8.59 -7.67
CA THR A 35 -15.91 -7.16 -8.01
C THR A 35 -14.45 -6.75 -8.24
N ILE A 36 -13.48 -7.51 -7.72
CA ILE A 36 -12.07 -7.24 -7.97
C ILE A 36 -11.70 -7.69 -9.38
N LYS A 37 -11.12 -6.78 -10.15
CA LYS A 37 -10.51 -7.11 -11.44
C LYS A 37 -9.46 -8.22 -11.27
N SER A 38 -9.65 -9.30 -12.01
CA SER A 38 -8.67 -10.38 -12.11
C SER A 38 -7.35 -9.87 -12.68
N LEU A 39 -6.26 -10.58 -12.38
CA LEU A 39 -4.93 -10.29 -12.94
C LEU A 39 -4.96 -10.16 -14.47
N GLY A 40 -5.65 -11.10 -15.16
CA GLY A 40 -5.78 -11.08 -16.61
C GLY A 40 -6.56 -9.88 -17.15
N GLN A 41 -7.54 -9.36 -16.40
CA GLN A 41 -8.24 -8.12 -16.78
C GLN A 41 -7.31 -6.92 -16.68
N LEU A 42 -6.58 -6.77 -15.56
CA LEU A 42 -5.64 -5.67 -15.35
C LEU A 42 -4.55 -5.64 -16.44
N ILE A 43 -3.98 -6.81 -16.79
CA ILE A 43 -2.97 -6.90 -17.85
C ILE A 43 -3.55 -6.50 -19.22
N ARG A 44 -4.78 -6.92 -19.54
CA ARG A 44 -5.45 -6.52 -20.79
C ARG A 44 -5.76 -5.03 -20.87
N GLU A 45 -5.92 -4.36 -19.72
CA GLU A 45 -6.06 -2.91 -19.62
C GLU A 45 -4.72 -2.16 -19.78
N GLY A 46 -3.62 -2.88 -20.05
CA GLY A 46 -2.30 -2.30 -20.27
C GLY A 46 -1.53 -2.04 -18.98
N ILE A 47 -2.00 -2.53 -17.84
CA ILE A 47 -1.24 -2.46 -16.59
C ILE A 47 -0.05 -3.41 -16.67
N ASP A 48 1.12 -2.90 -16.26
CA ASP A 48 2.35 -3.70 -16.12
C ASP A 48 2.06 -5.01 -15.34
N PRO A 49 2.48 -6.19 -15.82
CA PRO A 49 2.12 -7.47 -15.20
C PRO A 49 2.50 -7.59 -13.72
N LEU A 50 3.68 -7.05 -13.33
CA LEU A 50 4.11 -7.06 -11.94
C LEU A 50 3.25 -6.11 -11.10
N HIS A 51 2.99 -4.90 -11.60
CA HIS A 51 2.07 -3.96 -10.94
C HIS A 51 0.67 -4.55 -10.80
N ALA A 52 0.14 -5.19 -11.84
CA ALA A 52 -1.20 -5.78 -11.87
C ALA A 52 -1.38 -6.83 -10.77
N LEU A 53 -0.35 -7.63 -10.52
CA LEU A 53 -0.35 -8.64 -9.49
C LEU A 53 -0.32 -8.05 -8.08
N TYR A 54 0.52 -7.04 -7.85
CA TYR A 54 0.53 -6.32 -6.58
C TYR A 54 -0.79 -5.58 -6.34
N ALA A 55 -1.33 -4.89 -7.36
CA ALA A 55 -2.62 -4.21 -7.28
C ALA A 55 -3.78 -5.17 -6.99
N ASN A 56 -3.82 -6.33 -7.67
CA ASN A 56 -4.82 -7.36 -7.38
C ASN A 56 -4.72 -7.86 -5.93
N THR A 57 -3.50 -8.09 -5.44
CA THR A 57 -3.26 -8.53 -4.06
C THR A 57 -3.67 -7.46 -3.04
N THR A 58 -3.37 -6.19 -3.30
CA THR A 58 -3.79 -5.07 -2.44
C THR A 58 -5.31 -4.90 -2.44
N ASN A 59 -5.99 -5.07 -3.58
CA ASN A 59 -7.44 -5.02 -3.64
C ASN A 59 -8.09 -6.14 -2.81
N LEU A 60 -7.53 -7.36 -2.84
CA LEU A 60 -7.96 -8.45 -1.97
C LEU A 60 -7.75 -8.12 -0.49
N ALA A 61 -6.66 -7.44 -0.15
CA ALA A 61 -6.43 -6.97 1.21
C ALA A 61 -7.39 -5.86 1.63
N GLY A 62 -7.82 -4.99 0.71
CA GLY A 62 -8.87 -4.01 0.91
C GLY A 62 -10.21 -4.67 1.28
N LEU A 63 -10.65 -5.65 0.49
CA LEU A 63 -11.87 -6.40 0.82
C LEU A 63 -11.78 -7.11 2.18
N PHE A 64 -10.62 -7.71 2.48
CA PHE A 64 -10.41 -8.32 3.78
C PHE A 64 -10.56 -7.30 4.92
N MET A 65 -10.02 -6.09 4.77
CA MET A 65 -10.17 -5.01 5.74
C MET A 65 -11.63 -4.58 5.92
N GLU A 66 -12.40 -4.48 4.83
CA GLU A 66 -13.83 -4.18 4.89
C GLU A 66 -14.61 -5.26 5.66
N ASP A 67 -14.23 -6.54 5.52
CA ASP A 67 -14.86 -7.62 6.27
C ASP A 67 -14.37 -7.71 7.74
N LEU A 68 -13.17 -7.18 8.05
CA LEU A 68 -12.60 -7.20 9.40
C LEU A 68 -13.42 -6.36 10.39
N VAL A 69 -13.96 -5.23 9.96
CA VAL A 69 -14.68 -4.31 10.88
C VAL A 69 -15.98 -4.92 11.41
N ASP A 70 -16.53 -5.92 10.70
CA ASP A 70 -17.71 -6.67 11.11
C ASP A 70 -17.40 -7.78 12.14
N LEU A 71 -16.12 -8.05 12.44
CA LEU A 71 -15.73 -9.13 13.35
C LEU A 71 -15.96 -8.71 14.81
N PRO A 72 -16.87 -9.36 15.55
CA PRO A 72 -17.28 -8.93 16.89
C PRO A 72 -16.17 -9.05 17.94
N PHE A 73 -15.11 -9.80 17.63
CA PHE A 73 -13.99 -10.01 18.52
C PHE A 73 -12.82 -9.04 18.29
N LEU A 74 -12.86 -8.26 17.21
CA LEU A 74 -11.84 -7.25 16.92
C LEU A 74 -11.97 -6.11 17.94
N ASP A 75 -10.83 -5.54 18.34
CA ASP A 75 -10.83 -4.46 19.30
C ASP A 75 -11.54 -3.23 18.71
N ARG A 76 -12.53 -2.69 19.42
CA ARG A 76 -13.28 -1.50 18.97
C ARG A 76 -12.38 -0.30 18.69
N ARG A 77 -11.22 -0.20 19.36
CA ARG A 77 -10.23 0.85 19.10
C ARG A 77 -9.57 0.71 17.73
N VAL A 78 -9.41 -0.52 17.25
CA VAL A 78 -8.91 -0.79 15.89
C VAL A 78 -9.94 -0.32 14.87
N CYS A 79 -11.21 -0.72 15.04
CA CYS A 79 -12.29 -0.29 14.13
C CYS A 79 -12.44 1.23 14.12
N ALA A 80 -12.52 1.86 15.31
CA ALA A 80 -12.64 3.31 15.43
C ALA A 80 -11.44 4.06 14.82
N PHE A 81 -10.22 3.52 14.93
CA PHE A 81 -9.07 4.11 14.26
C PHE A 81 -9.20 4.04 12.74
N ILE A 82 -9.58 2.88 12.19
CA ILE A 82 -9.74 2.70 10.72
C ILE A 82 -10.82 3.66 10.19
N GLU A 83 -11.96 3.74 10.87
CA GLU A 83 -13.04 4.68 10.54
C GLU A 83 -12.55 6.13 10.59
N GLN A 84 -11.87 6.51 11.68
CA GLN A 84 -11.34 7.86 11.83
C GLN A 84 -10.35 8.22 10.72
N VAL A 85 -9.36 7.38 10.42
CA VAL A 85 -8.37 7.72 9.39
C VAL A 85 -8.97 7.77 7.99
N GLN A 86 -10.03 7.00 7.73
CA GLN A 86 -10.77 7.08 6.47
C GLN A 86 -11.47 8.43 6.33
N ASP A 87 -12.09 8.92 7.41
CA ASP A 87 -12.75 10.22 7.44
C ASP A 87 -11.78 11.41 7.46
N ASP A 88 -10.64 11.28 8.14
CA ASP A 88 -9.63 12.34 8.25
C ASP A 88 -8.88 12.55 6.93
N TYR A 89 -8.49 11.47 6.25
CA TYR A 89 -7.68 11.57 5.03
C TYR A 89 -8.49 11.69 3.75
N GLN A 90 -9.74 11.18 3.73
CA GLN A 90 -10.64 11.16 2.57
C GLN A 90 -9.87 10.92 1.26
N ALA A 91 -9.11 9.83 1.23
CA ALA A 91 -8.15 9.59 0.16
C ALA A 91 -8.87 9.56 -1.20
N GLY A 92 -8.27 10.21 -2.19
CA GLY A 92 -8.87 10.41 -3.49
C GLY A 92 -7.80 10.66 -4.54
N TYR A 93 -7.91 11.78 -5.26
CA TYR A 93 -6.89 12.26 -6.17
C TYR A 93 -6.98 13.80 -6.24
N PRO A 94 -5.88 14.52 -6.50
CA PRO A 94 -5.94 15.97 -6.70
C PRO A 94 -6.94 16.36 -7.80
N PRO A 95 -7.71 17.46 -7.63
CA PRO A 95 -7.63 18.43 -6.54
C PRO A 95 -8.44 18.06 -5.28
N MET A 96 -9.29 17.03 -5.34
CA MET A 96 -10.26 16.71 -4.28
C MET A 96 -9.61 16.22 -2.98
N SER A 97 -8.50 15.50 -3.10
CA SER A 97 -7.69 15.09 -1.96
C SER A 97 -6.21 15.15 -2.32
N PRO A 98 -5.34 15.65 -1.41
CA PRO A 98 -3.92 15.60 -1.61
C PRO A 98 -3.38 14.16 -1.50
N ILE A 99 -4.12 13.24 -0.87
CA ILE A 99 -3.69 11.86 -0.63
C ILE A 99 -4.37 10.94 -1.65
N THR A 100 -3.57 10.14 -2.35
CA THR A 100 -4.08 9.18 -3.33
C THR A 100 -4.60 7.94 -2.63
N VAL A 101 -5.66 7.33 -3.19
CA VAL A 101 -6.21 6.06 -2.69
C VAL A 101 -5.11 5.00 -2.58
N SER A 102 -4.25 4.88 -3.61
CA SER A 102 -3.17 3.89 -3.60
C SER A 102 -2.18 4.14 -2.46
N PHE A 103 -1.78 5.39 -2.22
CA PHE A 103 -0.89 5.72 -1.11
C PHE A 103 -1.52 5.41 0.25
N TYR A 104 -2.74 5.90 0.48
CA TYR A 104 -3.48 5.69 1.73
C TYR A 104 -3.65 4.20 2.05
N MET A 105 -4.12 3.41 1.08
CA MET A 105 -4.37 1.98 1.28
C MET A 105 -3.08 1.22 1.61
N HIS A 106 -1.96 1.55 0.96
CA HIS A 106 -0.69 0.89 1.27
C HIS A 106 -0.16 1.27 2.65
N TRP A 107 -0.32 2.53 3.07
CA TRP A 107 0.02 2.94 4.43
C TRP A 107 -0.83 2.22 5.47
N LEU A 108 -2.15 2.24 5.32
CA LEU A 108 -3.07 1.61 6.27
C LEU A 108 -2.87 0.09 6.36
N LEU A 109 -2.76 -0.59 5.21
CA LEU A 109 -2.68 -2.05 5.18
C LEU A 109 -1.33 -2.59 5.64
N TYR A 110 -0.23 -1.91 5.31
CA TYR A 110 1.12 -2.49 5.42
C TYR A 110 2.08 -1.72 6.33
N ASP A 111 1.74 -0.50 6.77
CA ASP A 111 2.61 0.31 7.63
C ASP A 111 2.00 0.57 9.02
N VAL A 112 0.67 0.73 9.12
CA VAL A 112 -0.01 0.93 10.42
C VAL A 112 0.04 -0.36 11.23
N ARG A 113 0.50 -0.24 12.49
CA ARG A 113 0.72 -1.36 13.41
C ARG A 113 -0.26 -1.32 14.57
N PHE A 114 -0.85 -2.47 14.86
CA PHE A 114 -1.90 -2.63 15.85
C PHE A 114 -1.52 -3.65 16.93
N GLY A 115 -2.02 -3.39 18.14
CA GLY A 115 -1.86 -4.26 19.29
C GLY A 115 -0.42 -4.37 19.80
N ALA A 116 -0.24 -5.18 20.85
CA ALA A 116 1.03 -5.32 21.54
C ALA A 116 2.12 -6.02 20.71
N ASP A 117 1.74 -6.85 19.74
CA ASP A 117 2.68 -7.52 18.83
C ASP A 117 3.02 -6.66 17.60
N ARG A 118 2.46 -5.45 17.51
CA ARG A 118 2.68 -4.46 16.45
C ARG A 118 2.44 -5.02 15.03
N GLU A 119 1.35 -5.75 14.87
CA GLU A 119 0.99 -6.40 13.60
C GLU A 119 0.28 -5.44 12.64
N THR A 120 0.47 -5.60 11.34
CA THR A 120 -0.30 -4.87 10.31
C THR A 120 -1.50 -5.68 9.81
N ILE A 121 -2.46 -5.02 9.15
CA ILE A 121 -3.60 -5.71 8.52
C ILE A 121 -3.11 -6.69 7.44
N GLY A 122 -2.08 -6.32 6.67
CA GLY A 122 -1.44 -7.19 5.70
C GLY A 122 -0.88 -8.47 6.33
N GLU A 123 -0.27 -8.36 7.52
CA GLU A 123 0.22 -9.53 8.27
C GLU A 123 -0.91 -10.39 8.81
N TRP A 124 -2.05 -9.80 9.18
CA TRP A 124 -3.26 -10.54 9.55
C TRP A 124 -3.78 -11.37 8.39
N LEU A 125 -3.91 -10.76 7.20
CA LEU A 125 -4.32 -11.44 5.98
C LEU A 125 -3.32 -12.54 5.60
N LEU A 126 -2.03 -12.25 5.67
CA LEU A 126 -0.98 -13.24 5.38
C LEU A 126 -1.11 -14.46 6.29
N GLY A 127 -1.46 -14.24 7.56
CA GLY A 127 -1.68 -15.30 8.56
C GLY A 127 -2.90 -16.20 8.31
N VAL A 128 -3.83 -15.80 7.44
CA VAL A 128 -5.03 -16.58 7.07
C VAL A 128 -5.12 -16.90 5.58
N SER A 129 -4.09 -16.53 4.80
CA SER A 129 -4.08 -16.66 3.35
C SER A 129 -4.23 -18.10 2.84
N ASP A 130 -3.76 -19.09 3.61
CA ASP A 130 -3.95 -20.53 3.36
C ASP A 130 -5.43 -20.93 3.46
N LEU A 131 -6.13 -20.43 4.49
CA LEU A 131 -7.55 -20.69 4.70
C LEU A 131 -8.42 -20.00 3.64
N MET A 132 -7.97 -18.85 3.15
CA MET A 132 -8.63 -18.10 2.07
C MET A 132 -8.28 -18.62 0.66
N LYS A 133 -7.45 -19.66 0.56
CA LYS A 133 -7.03 -20.29 -0.70
C LYS A 133 -6.36 -19.32 -1.69
N PHE A 134 -5.57 -18.38 -1.17
CA PHE A 134 -4.78 -17.49 -2.02
C PHE A 134 -3.80 -18.30 -2.86
N HIS A 135 -3.62 -17.89 -4.13
CA HIS A 135 -2.63 -18.52 -4.98
C HIS A 135 -1.21 -18.24 -4.46
N TYR A 136 -0.26 -19.15 -4.61
CA TYR A 136 1.09 -19.00 -4.03
C TYR A 136 1.78 -17.70 -4.44
N VAL A 137 1.55 -17.25 -5.68
CA VAL A 137 2.05 -15.98 -6.21
C VAL A 137 1.46 -14.76 -5.48
N GLN A 138 0.17 -14.80 -5.11
CA GLN A 138 -0.47 -13.74 -4.32
C GLN A 138 0.05 -13.75 -2.88
N VAL A 139 0.32 -14.92 -2.31
CA VAL A 139 0.95 -15.05 -0.98
C VAL A 139 2.36 -14.45 -0.99
N GLU A 140 3.14 -14.70 -2.04
CA GLU A 140 4.47 -14.09 -2.23
C GLU A 140 4.38 -12.57 -2.38
N ALA A 141 3.46 -12.07 -3.22
CA ALA A 141 3.20 -10.65 -3.38
C ALA A 141 2.78 -9.98 -2.06
N LEU A 142 1.87 -10.60 -1.30
CA LEU A 142 1.42 -10.10 -0.01
C LEU A 142 2.57 -10.05 1.01
N ARG A 143 3.42 -11.08 1.04
CA ARG A 143 4.61 -11.11 1.89
C ARG A 143 5.59 -9.99 1.51
N ASN A 144 5.80 -9.76 0.23
CA ASN A 144 6.64 -8.66 -0.26
C ASN A 144 6.07 -7.29 0.10
N LEU A 145 4.75 -7.13 0.04
CA LEU A 145 4.06 -5.92 0.49
C LEU A 145 4.29 -5.69 2.00
N CYS A 146 4.07 -6.71 2.84
CA CYS A 146 4.30 -6.61 4.29
C CYS A 146 5.77 -6.31 4.66
N ASN A 147 6.72 -6.76 3.84
CA ASN A 147 8.16 -6.54 4.06
C ASN A 147 8.71 -5.29 3.35
N SER A 148 7.90 -4.59 2.58
CA SER A 148 8.25 -3.32 1.96
C SER A 148 7.72 -2.16 2.80
N ARG A 149 8.11 -0.93 2.44
CA ARG A 149 7.64 0.31 3.08
C ARG A 149 7.54 1.40 2.04
N ILE A 150 6.77 2.43 2.35
CA ILE A 150 6.87 3.71 1.64
C ILE A 150 8.23 4.33 1.99
N GLY A 151 8.98 4.76 0.98
CA GLY A 151 10.31 5.33 1.13
C GLY A 151 10.52 6.53 0.22
N ILE A 152 11.59 7.28 0.49
CA ILE A 152 12.04 8.39 -0.36
C ILE A 152 13.16 7.88 -1.26
N PHE A 153 12.95 8.00 -2.55
CA PHE A 153 13.85 7.51 -3.58
C PHE A 153 14.35 8.65 -4.44
N GLU A 154 15.66 8.68 -4.67
CA GLU A 154 16.21 9.40 -5.81
C GLU A 154 15.97 8.59 -7.08
N ALA A 155 15.32 9.19 -8.08
CA ALA A 155 14.99 8.53 -9.33
C ALA A 155 15.82 9.07 -10.50
N ARG A 156 16.43 8.16 -11.26
CA ARG A 156 17.23 8.47 -12.44
C ARG A 156 16.69 7.68 -13.63
N PRO A 157 16.31 8.35 -14.74
CA PRO A 157 15.87 7.65 -15.94
C PRO A 157 16.93 6.64 -16.43
N ARG A 158 16.46 5.50 -16.94
CA ARG A 158 17.26 4.48 -17.63
C ARG A 158 16.57 4.05 -18.93
N ASP A 159 17.24 3.21 -19.69
CA ASP A 159 16.72 2.72 -20.96
C ASP A 159 15.41 1.93 -20.79
N LYS A 160 14.62 1.89 -21.86
CA LYS A 160 13.38 1.09 -21.97
C LYS A 160 12.31 1.46 -20.92
N GLY A 161 12.22 2.74 -20.55
CA GLY A 161 11.18 3.24 -19.63
C GLY A 161 11.36 2.81 -18.17
N ARG A 162 12.57 2.37 -17.80
CA ARG A 162 12.92 2.02 -16.42
C ARG A 162 13.60 3.17 -15.71
N TYR A 163 13.64 3.10 -14.38
CA TYR A 163 14.31 4.06 -13.52
C TYR A 163 15.27 3.33 -12.59
N GLY A 164 16.45 3.90 -12.38
CA GLY A 164 17.28 3.57 -11.23
C GLY A 164 16.73 4.33 -10.03
N LEU A 165 16.34 3.61 -8.99
CA LEU A 165 15.84 4.18 -7.73
C LEU A 165 16.85 3.92 -6.62
N ARG A 166 17.36 4.97 -6.00
CA ARG A 166 18.21 4.89 -4.80
C ARG A 166 17.42 5.35 -3.59
N GLU A 167 17.20 4.47 -2.62
CA GLU A 167 16.52 4.84 -1.37
C GLU A 167 17.45 5.72 -0.51
N LEU A 168 16.97 6.89 -0.07
CA LEU A 168 17.81 7.86 0.64
C LEU A 168 18.28 7.40 2.03
N ILE A 169 17.50 6.56 2.71
CA ILE A 169 17.80 6.10 4.07
C ILE A 169 18.83 4.96 4.05
N THR A 170 18.62 3.96 3.20
CA THR A 170 19.47 2.76 3.18
C THR A 170 20.58 2.82 2.15
N GLY A 171 20.50 3.73 1.18
CA GLY A 171 21.37 3.75 0.01
C GLY A 171 21.12 2.61 -0.97
N ARG A 172 20.11 1.75 -0.74
CA ARG A 172 19.79 0.63 -1.63
C ARG A 172 19.38 1.13 -3.00
N GLU A 173 20.03 0.60 -4.03
CA GLU A 173 19.69 0.87 -5.43
C GLU A 173 18.93 -0.30 -6.04
N VAL A 174 17.88 0.02 -6.80
CA VAL A 174 17.10 -0.95 -7.56
C VAL A 174 16.74 -0.38 -8.94
N VAL A 175 16.53 -1.26 -9.91
CA VAL A 175 15.92 -0.87 -11.19
C VAL A 175 14.42 -1.14 -11.09
N ALA A 176 13.62 -0.12 -11.39
CA ALA A 176 12.17 -0.21 -11.28
C ALA A 176 11.43 0.35 -12.48
N VAL A 177 10.20 -0.12 -12.68
CA VAL A 177 9.20 0.53 -13.53
C VAL A 177 8.31 1.42 -12.67
N ILE A 178 7.86 2.55 -13.23
CA ILE A 178 6.92 3.49 -12.61
C ILE A 178 5.64 3.52 -13.48
N PRO A 179 4.66 2.64 -13.20
CA PRO A 179 3.51 2.45 -14.09
C PRO A 179 2.53 3.62 -14.16
N SER A 180 2.59 4.55 -13.20
CA SER A 180 1.77 5.77 -13.21
C SER A 180 2.09 6.73 -14.37
N GLY A 181 3.03 6.38 -15.25
CA GLY A 181 3.41 7.18 -16.42
C GLY A 181 4.13 8.47 -16.05
N TYR A 182 4.64 8.58 -14.82
CA TYR A 182 5.25 9.81 -14.35
C TYR A 182 6.61 10.03 -15.04
N ASN A 183 6.70 11.12 -15.79
CA ASN A 183 7.89 11.57 -16.48
C ASN A 183 8.11 13.04 -16.09
N ASN A 184 9.00 13.30 -15.13
CA ASN A 184 9.39 14.67 -14.82
C ASN A 184 10.90 14.73 -14.65
N SER A 185 11.56 15.37 -15.61
CA SER A 185 13.01 15.62 -15.66
C SER A 185 13.52 16.50 -14.52
N HIS A 186 12.64 17.17 -13.77
CA HIS A 186 13.01 18.20 -12.79
C HIS A 186 12.95 17.76 -11.32
N ALA A 187 12.37 16.60 -11.02
CA ALA A 187 12.23 16.13 -9.64
C ALA A 187 13.09 14.89 -9.42
N ALA A 188 14.18 15.07 -8.67
CA ALA A 188 15.10 13.98 -8.35
C ALA A 188 14.53 13.04 -7.28
N LEU A 189 13.65 13.51 -6.39
CA LEU A 189 13.14 12.75 -5.24
C LEU A 189 11.65 12.42 -5.35
N MET A 190 11.30 11.18 -5.05
CA MET A 190 9.92 10.69 -4.97
C MET A 190 9.66 9.93 -3.68
N LEU A 191 8.45 10.08 -3.15
CA LEU A 191 7.90 9.27 -2.07
C LEU A 191 6.98 8.21 -2.67
N THR A 192 7.35 6.94 -2.55
CA THR A 192 6.59 5.81 -3.11
C THR A 192 6.91 4.51 -2.39
N ARG A 193 6.05 3.50 -2.50
CA ARG A 193 6.36 2.11 -2.14
C ARG A 193 6.89 1.37 -3.37
N VAL A 194 8.09 0.82 -3.22
CA VAL A 194 8.72 -0.03 -4.23
C VAL A 194 8.66 -1.48 -3.78
N ALA A 195 8.19 -2.37 -4.65
CA ALA A 195 8.15 -3.80 -4.39
C ALA A 195 9.09 -4.59 -5.30
N PRO A 196 9.62 -5.73 -4.81
CA PRO A 196 10.56 -6.55 -5.56
C PRO A 196 9.89 -7.30 -6.72
N PRO A 197 10.70 -7.82 -7.67
CA PRO A 197 10.23 -8.81 -8.61
C PRO A 197 9.71 -10.05 -7.89
N LEU A 198 8.84 -10.79 -8.57
CA LEU A 198 8.35 -12.10 -8.14
C LEU A 198 8.98 -13.18 -9.01
N ASN A 199 9.16 -14.38 -8.47
CA ASN A 199 9.74 -15.48 -9.23
C ASN A 199 8.94 -15.73 -10.51
N GLY A 200 9.62 -15.69 -11.66
CA GLY A 200 9.00 -15.88 -12.99
C GLY A 200 8.49 -14.62 -13.68
N VAL A 201 8.62 -13.43 -13.07
CA VAL A 201 8.39 -12.12 -13.71
C VAL A 201 9.72 -11.39 -13.83
N ASP A 202 9.96 -10.76 -14.98
CA ASP A 202 11.21 -10.07 -15.35
C ASP A 202 11.80 -9.24 -14.18
N GLY A 203 13.12 -9.35 -13.97
CA GLY A 203 13.86 -8.93 -12.78
C GLY A 203 13.98 -7.42 -12.50
N TYR A 204 12.86 -6.70 -12.54
CA TYR A 204 12.73 -5.30 -12.13
C TYR A 204 11.80 -5.17 -10.92
N HIS A 205 12.02 -4.12 -10.14
CA HIS A 205 11.11 -3.70 -9.07
C HIS A 205 9.97 -2.85 -9.66
N VAL A 206 8.90 -2.62 -8.90
CA VAL A 206 7.80 -1.77 -9.37
C VAL A 206 7.39 -0.77 -8.30
N SER A 207 7.15 0.48 -8.71
CA SER A 207 6.44 1.46 -7.88
C SER A 207 4.96 1.10 -7.87
N ILE A 208 4.42 0.74 -6.70
CA ILE A 208 3.01 0.31 -6.57
C ILE A 208 2.09 1.47 -6.23
N THR A 209 2.55 2.39 -5.38
CA THR A 209 1.78 3.60 -5.08
C THR A 209 1.96 4.64 -6.18
N THR A 210 0.97 5.52 -6.33
CA THR A 210 1.16 6.75 -7.11
C THR A 210 2.26 7.57 -6.44
N PRO A 211 3.37 7.86 -7.13
CA PRO A 211 4.50 8.53 -6.51
C PRO A 211 4.19 10.01 -6.25
N TYR A 212 4.61 10.50 -5.08
CA TYR A 212 4.63 11.93 -4.78
C TYR A 212 6.01 12.51 -5.05
N MET A 213 6.09 13.61 -5.77
CA MET A 213 7.36 14.27 -6.03
C MET A 213 7.68 15.30 -4.95
N LEU A 214 8.92 15.28 -4.47
CA LEU A 214 9.41 16.24 -3.50
C LEU A 214 10.13 17.36 -4.26
N LEU A 215 9.41 18.46 -4.48
CA LEU A 215 9.94 19.64 -5.18
C LEU A 215 10.80 20.49 -4.23
N GLY A 216 11.80 21.19 -4.78
CA GLY A 216 12.65 22.12 -4.03
C GLY A 216 13.50 21.47 -2.92
N THR A 217 13.57 20.14 -2.87
CA THR A 217 14.27 19.40 -1.83
C THR A 217 15.44 18.63 -2.43
N THR A 218 16.65 18.84 -1.90
CA THR A 218 17.81 17.97 -2.17
C THR A 218 18.05 17.03 -0.99
N GLU A 219 18.83 15.95 -1.18
CA GLU A 219 19.21 15.02 -0.09
C GLU A 219 19.82 15.77 1.12
N HIS A 220 20.51 16.88 0.87
CA HIS A 220 21.08 17.71 1.92
C HIS A 220 20.00 18.44 2.75
N HIS A 221 18.90 18.89 2.12
CA HIS A 221 17.78 19.56 2.80
C HIS A 221 16.93 18.59 3.62
N SER A 222 16.71 17.36 3.11
CA SER A 222 15.88 16.35 3.79
C SER A 222 16.56 15.75 5.03
N ARG A 223 17.91 15.77 5.09
CA ARG A 223 18.68 15.32 6.26
C ARG A 223 18.81 16.37 7.36
N THR A 224 18.79 17.66 7.03
CA THR A 224 19.08 18.75 7.99
C THR A 224 17.87 19.55 8.44
N GLY A 225 16.65 19.20 8.02
CA GLY A 225 15.42 19.91 8.44
C GLY A 225 15.36 21.36 7.93
N GLY A 226 15.89 21.63 6.73
CA GLY A 226 15.93 22.99 6.18
C GLY A 226 14.53 23.56 5.92
N THR A 227 14.33 24.83 6.27
CA THR A 227 13.10 25.58 6.01
C THR A 227 12.83 25.71 4.51
N ALA A 228 11.65 25.26 4.07
CA ALA A 228 11.20 25.41 2.69
C ALA A 228 11.11 26.90 2.27
N PRO A 229 11.44 27.25 1.01
CA PRO A 229 11.28 28.61 0.51
C PRO A 229 9.79 29.03 0.45
N PRO A 230 9.49 30.33 0.57
CA PRO A 230 8.11 30.83 0.64
C PRO A 230 7.32 30.63 -0.67
N PRO A 231 5.97 30.56 -0.60
CA PRO A 231 5.13 29.98 -1.66
C PRO A 231 4.85 30.87 -2.87
N SER A 232 5.57 31.97 -3.08
CA SER A 232 5.09 33.06 -3.95
C SER A 232 5.40 32.97 -5.45
N GLU A 233 6.04 31.90 -5.97
CA GLU A 233 6.48 31.90 -7.38
C GLU A 233 6.14 30.69 -8.26
N VAL A 234 5.31 29.73 -7.82
CA VAL A 234 4.98 28.57 -8.69
C VAL A 234 3.48 28.26 -8.70
N TRP A 235 2.68 29.20 -9.20
CA TRP A 235 1.32 28.91 -9.65
C TRP A 235 1.33 28.56 -11.14
N SER A 236 1.57 27.28 -11.46
CA SER A 236 1.25 26.71 -12.77
C SER A 236 0.77 25.26 -12.64
N GLY A 237 -0.49 25.07 -12.21
CA GLY A 237 -1.33 23.91 -12.54
C GLY A 237 -0.76 22.49 -12.34
N ARG A 238 0.18 22.27 -11.41
CA ARG A 238 0.75 20.95 -11.08
C ARG A 238 0.61 20.68 -9.58
N PRO A 239 0.46 19.41 -9.15
CA PRO A 239 0.22 19.10 -7.75
C PRO A 239 1.47 19.44 -6.92
N ILE A 240 1.30 20.36 -5.97
CA ILE A 240 2.30 20.81 -5.00
C ILE A 240 1.82 20.34 -3.63
N LEU A 241 2.62 19.54 -2.93
CA LEU A 241 2.49 19.37 -1.49
C LEU A 241 3.68 20.09 -0.83
N ALA A 242 3.49 21.36 -0.54
CA ALA A 242 4.28 22.06 0.47
C ALA A 242 3.57 21.83 1.82
N GLY A 243 4.25 21.18 2.77
CA GLY A 243 3.88 21.30 4.18
C GLY A 243 3.04 20.18 4.82
N VAL A 244 3.21 18.90 4.47
CA VAL A 244 2.72 17.81 5.34
C VAL A 244 3.80 17.44 6.35
N HIS A 245 3.59 17.75 7.62
CA HIS A 245 4.40 17.23 8.72
C HIS A 245 4.25 15.70 8.79
N ILE A 246 5.29 14.98 8.34
CA ILE A 246 5.35 13.50 8.29
C ILE A 246 5.38 12.85 9.69
N GLN A 247 5.53 13.64 10.77
CA GLN A 247 5.69 13.15 12.14
C GLN A 247 4.44 12.46 12.74
N GLY A 248 3.25 12.64 12.18
CA GLY A 248 2.00 12.08 12.75
C GLY A 248 1.64 10.65 12.29
N LEU A 249 2.31 10.08 11.30
CA LEU A 249 1.88 8.82 10.64
C LEU A 249 2.28 7.54 11.38
N CYS A 250 2.97 7.64 12.53
CA CYS A 250 3.59 6.51 13.23
C CYS A 250 3.13 6.30 14.67
N GLU A 251 2.27 7.15 15.23
CA GLU A 251 1.90 7.10 16.64
C GLU A 251 0.42 6.78 16.85
N PHE A 252 0.17 5.57 17.36
CA PHE A 252 -1.09 5.20 17.99
C PHE A 252 -1.08 5.75 19.43
N PRO A 253 -2.12 6.42 19.92
CA PRO A 253 -2.21 6.73 21.35
C PRO A 253 -2.31 5.42 22.14
N ARG A 254 -1.45 5.28 23.16
CA ARG A 254 -1.30 4.07 23.99
C ARG A 254 -2.60 3.67 24.70
#